data_AF-A0A023EWF2-F1
#
_entry.id   AF-A0A023EWF2-F1
#
_cell.length_a   1.000
_cell.length_b   1.000
_cell.length_c   1.000
_cell.angle_alpha   90.00
_cell.angle_beta   90.00
_cell.angle_gamma   90.00
#
_symmetry.space_group_name_H-M   'P 1'
#
loop_
_entity.id
_entity.type
_entity.pdbx_description
1 polymer ?
#
loop_
_entity_poly.entity_id
_entity_poly.type
_entity_poly.pdbx_seq_one_letter_code
_entity_poly.pdbx_strand_id
1 'polypeptide(L)'
;HPPTNELLPASVERIITRILQGTEPEGVTPTSVAIVVAKSEPYIWAPWTDITRARKAYGRQCIPKLKRELSSKHTLTVCQALCTLSDMLHDPEVACEALSLNLHARFVKLLLSPNPFIKQRTLMCITILANQPFGAIKLSHNKYILRNLRTCLLEESYVIKNQAIMAVHALLFNPFAFDIFMEEDFIKTILKCLLIYTQDGTQEFYDEQCVVMMLECLNSLIQDSDSAKVQAMAYDVFLLIDLLSHRNYKIKNSAAKLFSEIFKHEIGKLASYHWPFLEYLTDGFNIEKPKRNIGLLMSLRFATVPAFNRKLAMSTELIDYLVEIVTSTTEPEILLSVTQTLTNIAEYPEGRKTLRDIGPKLIFSFPSREENLKRNVIVLFDTINKPL
;
A
#
# COMPACT_ATOMS: atom_id res chain seq x y z
N HIS A 1 -15.72 43.69 -28.65
CA HIS A 1 -14.44 44.29 -28.21
C HIS A 1 -14.53 44.59 -26.72
N PRO A 2 -13.59 44.13 -25.88
CA PRO A 2 -13.54 44.51 -24.47
C PRO A 2 -12.92 45.91 -24.34
N PRO A 3 -13.24 46.68 -23.28
CA PRO A 3 -12.58 47.96 -23.04
C PRO A 3 -11.17 47.74 -22.48
N THR A 4 -10.18 48.31 -23.14
CA THR A 4 -8.78 48.38 -22.71
C THR A 4 -8.62 49.49 -21.67
N ASN A 5 -8.45 49.13 -20.40
CA ASN A 5 -7.93 50.04 -19.38
C ASN A 5 -6.40 50.04 -19.45
N GLU A 6 -5.85 50.80 -20.38
CA GLU A 6 -4.45 51.21 -20.34
C GLU A 6 -4.40 52.65 -19.84
N LEU A 7 -4.10 52.83 -18.55
CA LEU A 7 -3.70 54.15 -18.05
C LEU A 7 -2.31 54.45 -18.63
N LEU A 8 -2.26 55.41 -19.54
CA LEU A 8 -1.03 55.81 -20.23
C LEU A 8 0.04 56.34 -19.25
N PRO A 9 1.31 55.93 -19.39
CA PRO A 9 2.43 56.27 -18.50
C PRO A 9 2.66 57.78 -18.30
N ALA A 10 2.37 58.59 -19.33
CA ALA A 10 2.62 60.03 -19.33
C ALA A 10 1.82 60.80 -18.26
N SER A 11 0.69 60.23 -17.81
CA SER A 11 -0.18 60.83 -16.79
C SER A 11 0.45 60.76 -15.39
N VAL A 12 1.16 59.66 -15.11
CA VAL A 12 1.77 59.39 -13.80
C VAL A 12 3.10 60.13 -13.68
N GLU A 13 3.90 60.17 -14.76
CA GLU A 13 5.17 60.89 -14.78
C GLU A 13 5.02 62.40 -14.54
N ARG A 14 3.97 63.03 -15.11
CA ARG A 14 3.68 64.47 -14.91
C ARG A 14 3.26 64.81 -13.48
N ILE A 15 2.61 63.88 -12.79
CA ILE A 15 2.19 64.07 -11.41
C ILE A 15 3.40 63.93 -10.48
N ILE A 16 4.27 62.95 -10.73
CA ILE A 16 5.50 62.75 -9.96
C ILE A 16 6.48 63.93 -10.13
N THR A 17 6.64 64.47 -11.34
CA THR A 17 7.51 65.64 -11.57
C THR A 17 7.00 66.92 -10.90
N ARG A 18 5.68 67.13 -10.82
CA ARG A 18 5.10 68.28 -10.10
C ARG A 18 5.28 68.19 -8.59
N ILE A 19 5.16 67.00 -8.02
CA ILE A 19 5.35 66.77 -6.58
C ILE A 19 6.82 66.98 -6.18
N LEU A 20 7.76 66.56 -7.03
CA LEU A 20 9.20 66.72 -6.78
C LEU A 20 9.70 68.16 -6.91
N GLN A 21 8.96 69.04 -7.60
CA GLN A 21 9.36 70.44 -7.84
C GLN A 21 8.79 71.44 -6.82
N GLY A 22 8.11 70.99 -5.77
CA GLY A 22 7.79 71.78 -4.58
C GLY A 22 6.98 73.07 -4.83
N THR A 23 6.25 73.16 -5.94
CA THR A 23 5.42 74.32 -6.27
C THR A 23 3.96 74.00 -5.93
N GLU A 24 3.54 74.38 -4.72
CA GLU A 24 2.11 74.39 -4.39
C GLU A 24 1.43 75.60 -5.06
N PRO A 25 0.30 75.42 -5.76
CA PRO A 25 -0.46 76.54 -6.27
C PRO A 25 -1.29 77.16 -5.15
N GLU A 26 -1.10 78.46 -4.92
CA GLU A 26 -1.97 79.27 -4.08
C GLU A 26 -3.39 79.28 -4.65
N GLY A 27 -4.39 79.09 -3.78
CA GLY A 27 -5.75 79.56 -4.03
C GLY A 27 -6.70 78.62 -4.77
N VAL A 28 -6.75 77.34 -4.41
CA VAL A 28 -7.92 76.49 -4.71
C VAL A 28 -8.46 75.93 -3.41
N THR A 29 -9.64 76.41 -3.01
CA THR A 29 -10.44 75.84 -1.94
C THR A 29 -10.63 74.35 -2.17
N PRO A 30 -10.54 73.50 -1.12
CA PRO A 30 -10.53 72.05 -1.29
C PRO A 30 -11.96 71.55 -1.51
N THR A 31 -12.51 71.77 -2.70
CA THR A 31 -13.66 70.98 -3.19
C THR A 31 -13.14 69.59 -3.53
N SER A 32 -13.07 68.76 -2.50
CA SER A 32 -13.41 67.32 -2.44
C SER A 32 -13.33 66.46 -3.71
N VAL A 33 -12.30 66.61 -4.56
CA VAL A 33 -11.93 65.58 -5.55
C VAL A 33 -10.82 64.65 -5.00
N ALA A 34 -10.25 64.99 -3.85
CA ALA A 34 -9.21 64.23 -3.17
C ALA A 34 -9.74 63.25 -2.11
N ILE A 35 -10.89 62.58 -2.30
CA ILE A 35 -11.27 61.44 -1.44
C ILE A 35 -12.06 60.41 -2.25
N VAL A 36 -11.37 59.57 -3.02
CA VAL A 36 -11.93 58.23 -3.35
C VAL A 36 -10.95 57.09 -3.06
N VAL A 37 -9.66 57.35 -2.79
CA VAL A 37 -8.69 56.25 -2.55
C VAL A 37 -8.12 56.23 -1.12
N ALA A 38 -8.41 57.22 -0.27
CA ALA A 38 -7.99 57.21 1.15
C ALA A 38 -9.01 56.52 2.10
N LYS A 39 -10.22 56.22 1.61
CA LYS A 39 -11.27 55.48 2.33
C LYS A 39 -11.69 54.18 1.64
N SER A 40 -10.95 53.75 0.62
CA SER A 40 -11.00 52.35 0.23
C SER A 40 -10.06 51.63 1.20
N GLU A 41 -10.54 51.29 2.40
CA GLU A 41 -9.98 50.14 3.09
C GLU A 41 -10.22 48.98 2.10
N PRO A 42 -9.19 48.49 1.39
CA PRO A 42 -9.41 47.37 0.51
C PRO A 42 -9.46 46.17 1.46
N TYR A 43 -10.60 45.99 2.13
CA TYR A 43 -10.99 44.70 2.66
C TYR A 43 -11.21 43.82 1.44
N ILE A 44 -10.11 43.33 0.86
CA ILE A 44 -10.14 42.23 -0.10
C ILE A 44 -10.48 41.01 0.73
N TRP A 45 -11.76 40.88 1.07
CA TRP A 45 -12.35 39.66 1.56
C TRP A 45 -12.40 38.72 0.36
N ALA A 46 -11.34 37.94 0.16
CA ALA A 46 -11.27 36.90 -0.86
C ALA A 46 -10.92 35.54 -0.24
N PRO A 47 -11.64 35.07 0.81
CA PRO A 47 -11.39 33.76 1.41
C PRO A 47 -11.55 32.58 0.44
N TRP A 48 -12.16 32.79 -0.74
CA TRP A 48 -12.26 31.77 -1.80
C TRP A 48 -11.04 31.72 -2.74
N THR A 49 -10.03 32.58 -2.57
CA THR A 49 -8.81 32.49 -3.38
C THR A 49 -7.81 31.55 -2.71
N ASP A 50 -7.98 30.26 -2.98
CA ASP A 50 -7.06 29.24 -2.52
C ASP A 50 -5.75 29.30 -3.33
N ILE A 51 -4.69 29.85 -2.74
CA ILE A 51 -3.36 29.98 -3.36
C ILE A 51 -2.74 28.59 -3.62
N THR A 52 -3.24 27.53 -2.97
CA THR A 52 -2.72 26.18 -3.14
C THR A 52 -3.28 25.46 -4.36
N ARG A 53 -4.30 26.02 -5.03
CA ARG A 53 -5.01 25.40 -6.15
C ARG A 53 -4.92 26.22 -7.44
N ALA A 54 -4.85 25.53 -8.56
CA ALA A 54 -4.94 26.14 -9.88
C ALA A 54 -6.39 26.55 -10.20
N ARG A 55 -6.53 27.65 -10.95
CA ARG A 55 -7.84 28.16 -11.39
C ARG A 55 -8.50 27.19 -12.38
N LYS A 56 -9.65 26.63 -12.01
CA LYS A 56 -10.44 25.72 -12.86
C LYS A 56 -10.98 26.43 -14.10
N ALA A 57 -10.78 25.88 -15.29
CA ALA A 57 -11.49 26.34 -16.49
C ALA A 57 -12.88 25.68 -16.58
N TYR A 58 -13.80 26.32 -17.29
CA TYR A 58 -15.18 25.84 -17.40
C TYR A 58 -15.28 24.60 -18.30
N GLY A 59 -16.07 23.61 -17.85
CA GLY A 59 -16.38 22.38 -18.59
C GLY A 59 -15.15 21.59 -19.05
N ARG A 60 -15.20 21.07 -20.29
CA ARG A 60 -14.18 20.22 -20.93
C ARG A 60 -12.81 20.88 -21.12
N GLN A 61 -12.72 22.21 -20.93
CA GLN A 61 -11.45 22.92 -21.04
C GLN A 61 -10.58 22.81 -19.77
N CYS A 62 -11.15 22.30 -18.68
CA CYS A 62 -10.45 22.17 -17.41
C CYS A 62 -9.20 21.27 -17.51
N ILE A 63 -9.38 20.02 -17.95
CA ILE A 63 -8.28 19.05 -18.01
C ILE A 63 -7.19 19.43 -19.03
N PRO A 64 -7.52 19.89 -20.26
CA PRO A 64 -6.52 20.39 -21.20
C PRO A 64 -5.71 21.57 -20.65
N LYS A 65 -6.34 22.47 -19.89
CA LYS A 65 -5.64 23.58 -19.22
C LYS A 65 -4.68 23.04 -18.15
N LEU A 66 -5.16 22.20 -17.23
CA LEU A 66 -4.31 21.60 -16.19
C LEU A 66 -3.15 20.82 -16.80
N LYS A 67 -3.37 20.05 -17.87
CA LYS A 67 -2.31 19.32 -18.59
C LYS A 67 -1.19 20.25 -19.12
N ARG A 68 -1.53 21.47 -19.55
CA ARG A 68 -0.55 22.49 -19.95
C ARG A 68 0.20 23.05 -18.75
N GLU A 69 -0.51 23.34 -17.66
CA GLU A 69 0.06 23.85 -16.41
C GLU A 69 1.02 22.85 -15.76
N LEU A 70 0.74 21.55 -15.84
CA LEU A 70 1.66 20.48 -15.43
C LEU A 70 2.98 20.46 -16.21
N SER A 71 3.04 21.12 -17.37
CA SER A 71 4.26 21.26 -18.19
C SER A 71 4.91 22.64 -18.03
N SER A 72 4.43 23.47 -17.09
CA SER A 72 4.98 24.79 -16.82
C SER A 72 6.41 24.69 -16.27
N LYS A 73 7.23 25.71 -16.56
CA LYS A 73 8.56 25.88 -15.95
C LYS A 73 8.47 26.33 -14.50
N HIS A 74 7.35 26.93 -14.10
CA HIS A 74 7.15 27.46 -12.76
C HIS A 74 6.63 26.36 -11.83
N THR A 75 7.46 25.99 -10.85
CA THR A 75 7.15 24.95 -9.84
C THR A 75 5.82 25.18 -9.14
N LEU A 76 5.52 26.42 -8.75
CA LEU A 76 4.26 26.75 -8.07
C LEU A 76 3.04 26.44 -8.92
N THR A 77 3.08 26.75 -10.22
CA THR A 77 1.99 26.45 -11.16
C THR A 77 1.77 24.94 -11.28
N VAL A 78 2.84 24.15 -11.31
CA VAL A 78 2.76 22.69 -11.35
C VAL A 78 2.16 22.14 -10.05
N CYS A 79 2.61 22.63 -8.89
CA CYS A 79 2.07 22.24 -7.58
C CYS A 79 0.57 22.55 -7.48
N GLN A 80 0.16 23.76 -7.85
CA GLN A 80 -1.24 24.19 -7.87
C GLN A 80 -2.10 23.34 -8.80
N ALA A 81 -1.59 23.03 -9.99
CA ALA A 81 -2.27 22.18 -10.95
C ALA A 81 -2.42 20.74 -10.44
N LEU A 82 -1.40 20.19 -9.76
CA LEU A 82 -1.46 18.87 -9.14
C LEU A 82 -2.44 18.80 -7.98
N CYS A 83 -2.51 19.83 -7.12
CA CYS A 83 -3.51 19.88 -6.05
C CYS A 83 -4.94 19.86 -6.62
N THR A 84 -5.23 20.76 -7.57
CA THR A 84 -6.55 20.80 -8.22
C THR A 84 -6.86 19.49 -8.96
N LEU A 85 -5.86 18.89 -9.62
CA LEU A 85 -6.04 17.63 -10.32
C LEU A 85 -6.33 16.49 -9.34
N SER A 86 -5.60 16.37 -8.24
CA SER A 86 -5.82 15.33 -7.23
C SER A 86 -7.25 15.35 -6.71
N ASP A 87 -7.78 16.54 -6.41
CA ASP A 87 -9.17 16.69 -5.94
C ASP A 87 -10.19 16.28 -7.02
N MET A 88 -9.89 16.60 -8.28
CA MET A 88 -10.80 16.35 -9.40
C MET A 88 -10.82 14.88 -9.87
N LEU A 89 -9.69 14.16 -9.73
CA LEU A 89 -9.57 12.78 -10.21
C LEU A 89 -10.40 11.76 -9.41
N HIS A 90 -10.95 12.17 -8.26
CA HIS A 90 -11.91 11.34 -7.51
C HIS A 90 -13.23 11.14 -8.25
N ASP A 91 -13.59 12.06 -9.15
CA ASP A 91 -14.74 11.91 -10.04
C ASP A 91 -14.36 10.96 -11.20
N PRO A 92 -15.06 9.82 -11.36
CA PRO A 92 -14.73 8.84 -12.39
C PRO A 92 -14.86 9.38 -13.81
N GLU A 93 -15.77 10.32 -14.06
CA GLU A 93 -15.94 10.93 -15.39
C GLU A 93 -14.71 11.77 -15.75
N VAL A 94 -14.25 12.56 -14.79
CA VAL A 94 -13.04 13.39 -14.93
C VAL A 94 -11.79 12.53 -15.05
N ALA A 95 -11.70 11.45 -14.28
CA ALA A 95 -10.62 10.48 -14.40
C ALA A 95 -10.56 9.86 -15.81
N CYS A 96 -11.71 9.45 -16.35
CA CYS A 96 -11.81 8.91 -17.71
C CYS A 96 -11.38 9.95 -18.77
N GLU A 97 -11.81 11.20 -18.63
CA GLU A 97 -11.38 12.30 -19.50
C GLU A 97 -9.86 12.56 -19.41
N ALA A 98 -9.30 12.57 -18.20
CA ALA A 98 -7.86 12.74 -18.00
C ALA A 98 -7.05 11.60 -18.65
N LEU A 99 -7.55 10.37 -18.55
CA LEU A 99 -6.95 9.20 -19.16
C LEU A 99 -7.08 9.20 -20.69
N SER A 100 -8.21 9.64 -21.24
CA SER A 100 -8.42 9.76 -22.70
C SER A 100 -7.52 10.84 -23.30
N LEU A 101 -7.29 11.93 -22.57
CA LEU A 101 -6.35 12.99 -22.94
C LEU A 101 -4.87 12.65 -22.69
N ASN A 102 -4.53 11.40 -22.34
CA ASN A 102 -3.16 10.95 -22.06
C ASN A 102 -2.44 11.84 -21.03
N LEU A 103 -3.15 12.28 -19.99
CA LEU A 103 -2.56 13.09 -18.92
C LEU A 103 -1.49 12.31 -18.15
N HIS A 104 -1.69 11.00 -17.95
CA HIS A 104 -0.76 10.11 -17.24
C HIS A 104 0.67 10.10 -17.83
N ALA A 105 0.83 10.37 -19.13
CA ALA A 105 2.15 10.51 -19.74
C ALA A 105 2.97 11.68 -19.15
N ARG A 106 2.33 12.69 -18.57
CA ARG A 106 3.02 13.79 -17.86
C ARG A 106 3.59 13.34 -16.52
N PHE A 107 2.97 12.36 -15.87
CA PHE A 107 3.43 11.86 -14.57
C PHE A 107 4.83 11.25 -14.64
N VAL A 108 5.22 10.67 -15.77
CA VAL A 108 6.59 10.15 -15.98
C VAL A 108 7.63 11.22 -15.66
N LYS A 109 7.48 12.45 -16.19
CA LYS A 109 8.44 13.54 -15.92
C LYS A 109 8.29 14.10 -14.50
N LEU A 110 7.07 14.14 -13.97
CA LEU A 110 6.80 14.71 -12.65
C LEU A 110 7.33 13.83 -11.50
N LEU A 111 7.31 12.50 -11.66
CA LEU A 111 7.93 11.57 -10.70
C LEU A 111 9.45 11.72 -10.62
N LEU A 112 10.09 12.22 -11.67
CA LEU A 112 11.53 12.51 -11.71
C LEU A 112 11.88 13.92 -11.20
N SER A 113 10.89 14.73 -10.83
CA SER A 113 11.13 16.10 -10.40
C SER A 113 11.93 16.12 -9.07
N PRO A 114 12.85 17.08 -8.86
CA PRO A 114 13.60 17.15 -7.60
C PRO A 114 12.73 17.62 -6.42
N ASN A 115 11.52 18.13 -6.69
CA ASN A 115 10.65 18.65 -5.65
C ASN A 115 9.83 17.49 -5.02
N PRO A 116 10.00 17.20 -3.72
CA PRO A 116 9.30 16.10 -3.06
C PRO A 116 7.78 16.26 -3.08
N PHE A 117 7.27 17.51 -3.01
CA PHE A 117 5.84 17.79 -3.06
C PHE A 117 5.22 17.42 -4.41
N ILE A 118 5.92 17.71 -5.51
CA ILE A 118 5.45 17.35 -6.86
C ILE A 118 5.40 15.83 -7.00
N LYS A 119 6.45 15.11 -6.56
CA LYS A 119 6.45 13.64 -6.55
C LYS A 119 5.28 13.08 -5.74
N GLN A 120 5.14 13.51 -4.49
CA GLN A 120 4.07 13.06 -3.60
C GLN A 120 2.68 13.28 -4.23
N ARG A 121 2.38 14.49 -4.70
CA ARG A 121 1.08 14.80 -5.31
C ARG A 121 0.84 14.06 -6.62
N THR A 122 1.89 13.82 -7.39
CA THR A 122 1.82 12.97 -8.59
C THR A 122 1.49 11.53 -8.22
N LEU A 123 2.14 10.97 -7.19
CA LEU A 123 1.85 9.63 -6.69
C LEU A 123 0.41 9.52 -6.18
N MET A 124 -0.10 10.54 -5.47
CA MET A 124 -1.53 10.59 -5.07
C MET A 124 -2.47 10.51 -6.28
N CYS A 125 -2.20 11.27 -7.34
CA CYS A 125 -2.99 11.22 -8.57
C CYS A 125 -2.94 9.82 -9.21
N ILE A 126 -1.76 9.18 -9.21
CA ILE A 126 -1.59 7.81 -9.70
C ILE A 126 -2.39 6.83 -8.85
N THR A 127 -2.34 6.92 -7.52
CA THR A 127 -3.11 6.05 -6.61
C THR A 127 -4.61 6.17 -6.89
N ILE A 128 -5.14 7.39 -7.05
CA ILE A 128 -6.57 7.62 -7.34
C ILE A 128 -6.95 7.00 -8.69
N LEU A 129 -6.14 7.22 -9.72
CA LEU A 129 -6.38 6.65 -11.05
C LEU A 129 -6.23 5.12 -11.07
N ALA A 130 -5.30 4.56 -10.30
CA ALA A 130 -5.10 3.12 -10.20
C ALA A 130 -6.30 2.42 -9.56
N ASN A 131 -7.02 3.08 -8.64
CA ASN A 131 -8.27 2.54 -8.09
C ASN A 131 -9.44 2.53 -9.11
N GLN A 132 -9.27 3.16 -10.28
CA GLN A 132 -10.23 3.09 -11.37
C GLN A 132 -9.83 1.98 -12.35
N PRO A 133 -10.78 1.16 -12.85
CA PRO A 133 -10.46 -0.01 -13.68
C PRO A 133 -9.70 0.35 -14.95
N PHE A 134 -10.12 1.42 -15.64
CA PHE A 134 -9.48 1.88 -16.86
C PHE A 134 -8.13 2.57 -16.60
N GLY A 135 -7.97 3.18 -15.41
CA GLY A 135 -6.75 3.85 -15.02
C GLY A 135 -5.63 2.87 -14.69
N ALA A 136 -5.93 1.81 -13.93
CA ALA A 136 -4.95 0.76 -13.65
C ALA A 136 -4.38 0.11 -14.92
N ILE A 137 -5.23 -0.21 -15.90
CA ILE A 137 -4.79 -0.77 -17.18
C ILE A 137 -3.86 0.22 -17.89
N LYS A 138 -4.28 1.48 -18.07
CA LYS A 138 -3.44 2.47 -18.79
C LYS A 138 -2.12 2.77 -18.08
N LEU A 139 -2.13 2.79 -16.76
CA LEU A 139 -0.94 3.07 -15.95
C LEU A 139 0.04 1.89 -15.96
N SER A 140 -0.45 0.65 -15.85
CA SER A 140 0.39 -0.56 -15.86
C SER A 140 1.12 -0.74 -17.20
N HIS A 141 0.47 -0.42 -18.32
CA HIS A 141 1.09 -0.50 -19.65
C HIS A 141 2.24 0.50 -19.86
N ASN A 142 2.32 1.56 -19.03
CA ASN A 142 3.39 2.53 -19.13
C ASN A 142 4.59 2.13 -18.26
N LYS A 143 5.52 1.37 -18.86
CA LYS A 143 6.74 0.88 -18.20
C LYS A 143 7.57 1.98 -17.52
N TYR A 144 7.57 3.20 -18.07
CA TYR A 144 8.31 4.33 -17.48
C TYR A 144 7.70 4.81 -16.16
N ILE A 145 6.37 4.75 -16.01
CA ILE A 145 5.72 5.05 -14.73
C ILE A 145 6.14 4.00 -13.70
N LEU A 146 6.07 2.71 -14.04
CA LEU A 146 6.45 1.63 -13.12
C LEU A 146 7.92 1.71 -12.68
N ARG A 147 8.84 1.99 -13.61
CA ARG A 147 10.26 2.23 -13.27
C ARG A 147 10.44 3.38 -12.30
N ASN A 148 9.73 4.49 -12.53
CA ASN A 148 9.81 5.65 -11.63
C ASN A 148 9.17 5.36 -10.27
N LEU A 149 8.07 4.59 -10.22
CA LEU A 149 7.48 4.13 -8.97
C LEU A 149 8.47 3.27 -8.17
N ARG A 150 9.17 2.36 -8.85
CA ARG A 150 10.24 1.54 -8.25
C ARG A 150 11.34 2.41 -7.64
N THR A 151 11.74 3.49 -8.32
CA THR A 151 12.71 4.44 -7.75
C THR A 151 12.16 5.20 -6.54
N CYS A 152 10.88 5.58 -6.56
CA CYS A 152 10.25 6.26 -5.43
C CYS A 152 10.10 5.36 -4.19
N LEU A 153 9.97 4.03 -4.35
CA LEU A 153 9.98 3.07 -3.24
C LEU A 153 11.31 3.06 -2.47
N LEU A 154 12.42 3.38 -3.14
CA LEU A 154 13.77 3.38 -2.56
C LEU A 154 14.23 4.77 -2.10
N GLU A 155 13.36 5.78 -2.19
CA GLU A 155 13.70 7.17 -1.91
C GLU A 155 13.83 7.45 -0.40
N GLU A 156 14.70 8.36 0.03
CA GLU A 156 14.93 8.58 1.48
C GLU A 156 13.68 9.14 2.19
N SER A 157 12.87 9.95 1.50
CA SER A 157 11.67 10.54 2.07
C SER A 157 10.56 9.51 2.32
N TYR A 158 10.21 9.31 3.59
CA TYR A 158 9.13 8.42 4.02
C TYR A 158 7.77 8.81 3.42
N VAL A 159 7.50 10.11 3.25
CA VAL A 159 6.24 10.60 2.68
C VAL A 159 6.06 10.12 1.24
N ILE A 160 7.15 10.16 0.47
CA ILE A 160 7.16 9.71 -0.93
C ILE A 160 7.09 8.18 -0.98
N LYS A 161 7.87 7.48 -0.14
CA LYS A 161 7.81 6.02 -0.03
C LYS A 161 6.42 5.51 0.29
N ASN A 162 5.77 6.03 1.32
CA ASN A 162 4.43 5.61 1.72
C ASN A 162 3.42 5.82 0.59
N GLN A 163 3.48 6.98 -0.07
CA GLN A 163 2.58 7.23 -1.21
C GLN A 163 2.90 6.33 -2.41
N ALA A 164 4.17 6.01 -2.66
CA ALA A 164 4.58 5.07 -3.70
C ALA A 164 4.11 3.64 -3.41
N ILE A 165 4.17 3.20 -2.14
CA ILE A 165 3.63 1.91 -1.70
C ILE A 165 2.13 1.85 -1.98
N MET A 166 1.38 2.89 -1.61
CA MET A 166 -0.06 2.96 -1.90
C MET A 166 -0.37 2.92 -3.41
N ALA A 167 0.42 3.61 -4.23
CA ALA A 167 0.27 3.58 -5.69
C ALA A 167 0.58 2.20 -6.28
N VAL A 168 1.63 1.53 -5.80
CA VAL A 168 2.02 0.18 -6.21
C VAL A 168 0.96 -0.84 -5.81
N HIS A 169 0.48 -0.77 -4.57
CA HIS A 169 -0.61 -1.60 -4.06
C HIS A 169 -1.84 -1.46 -4.95
N ALA A 170 -2.33 -0.25 -5.18
CA ALA A 170 -3.50 0.00 -6.04
C ALA A 170 -3.34 -0.53 -7.48
N LEU A 171 -2.14 -0.50 -8.05
CA LEU A 171 -1.88 -1.00 -9.41
C LEU A 171 -1.79 -2.52 -9.49
N LEU A 172 -1.22 -3.17 -8.48
CA LEU A 172 -0.89 -4.59 -8.52
C LEU A 172 -2.13 -5.49 -8.44
N PHE A 173 -3.20 -5.06 -7.77
CA PHE A 173 -4.46 -5.82 -7.71
C PHE A 173 -5.24 -5.82 -9.03
N ASN A 174 -4.69 -5.21 -10.10
CA ASN A 174 -5.19 -5.39 -11.44
C ASN A 174 -4.57 -6.65 -12.08
N PRO A 175 -5.38 -7.64 -12.53
CA PRO A 175 -4.90 -8.84 -13.19
C PRO A 175 -3.95 -8.59 -14.38
N PHE A 176 -4.12 -7.48 -15.10
CA PHE A 176 -3.30 -7.14 -16.27
C PHE A 176 -1.96 -6.50 -15.91
N ALA A 177 -1.70 -6.22 -14.63
CA ALA A 177 -0.47 -5.59 -14.18
C ALA A 177 0.62 -6.62 -13.82
N PHE A 178 0.25 -7.83 -13.39
CA PHE A 178 1.18 -8.81 -12.82
C PHE A 178 2.42 -9.07 -13.67
N ASP A 179 2.24 -9.40 -14.96
CA ASP A 179 3.36 -9.71 -15.86
C ASP A 179 4.34 -8.54 -15.98
N ILE A 180 3.82 -7.30 -16.01
CA ILE A 180 4.64 -6.10 -16.14
C ILE A 180 5.41 -5.81 -14.84
N PHE A 181 4.80 -6.08 -13.68
CA PHE A 181 5.47 -5.96 -12.38
C PHE A 181 6.60 -7.00 -12.22
N MET A 182 6.40 -8.20 -12.76
CA MET A 182 7.43 -9.24 -12.81
C MET A 182 8.60 -8.83 -13.72
N GLU A 183 8.32 -8.29 -14.91
CA GLU A 183 9.36 -7.78 -15.84
C GLU A 183 10.22 -6.65 -15.24
N GLU A 184 9.64 -5.84 -14.35
CA GLU A 184 10.31 -4.66 -13.76
C GLU A 184 10.90 -4.93 -12.35
N ASP A 185 11.16 -6.20 -11.98
CA ASP A 185 11.83 -6.61 -10.74
C ASP A 185 11.23 -6.03 -9.44
N PHE A 186 9.90 -5.96 -9.36
CA PHE A 186 9.23 -5.45 -8.16
C PHE A 186 9.42 -6.36 -6.93
N ILE A 187 9.57 -7.68 -7.11
CA ILE A 187 9.86 -8.62 -6.01
C ILE A 187 11.12 -8.18 -5.26
N LYS A 188 12.23 -7.96 -5.98
CA LYS A 188 13.51 -7.52 -5.41
C LYS A 188 13.37 -6.18 -4.68
N THR A 189 12.65 -5.25 -5.28
CA THR A 189 12.51 -3.88 -4.73
C THR A 189 11.68 -3.90 -3.45
N ILE A 190 10.55 -4.58 -3.44
CA ILE A 190 9.67 -4.69 -2.28
C ILE A 190 10.39 -5.42 -1.14
N LEU A 191 11.09 -6.52 -1.45
CA LEU A 191 11.91 -7.23 -0.46
C LEU A 191 12.97 -6.31 0.13
N LYS A 192 13.69 -5.53 -0.69
CA LYS A 192 14.66 -4.57 -0.19
C LYS A 192 14.02 -3.54 0.75
N CYS A 193 12.84 -3.01 0.44
CA CYS A 193 12.13 -2.09 1.32
C CYS A 193 11.74 -2.74 2.65
N LEU A 194 11.27 -3.98 2.63
CA LEU A 194 10.92 -4.74 3.84
C LEU A 194 12.15 -5.07 4.70
N LEU A 195 13.29 -5.40 4.08
CA LEU A 195 14.54 -5.66 4.78
C LEU A 195 15.12 -4.40 5.42
N ILE A 196 15.01 -3.24 4.75
CA ILE A 196 15.36 -1.96 5.36
C ILE A 196 14.48 -1.71 6.60
N TYR A 197 13.19 -1.98 6.50
CA TYR A 197 12.26 -1.84 7.64
C TYR A 197 12.62 -2.76 8.82
N THR A 198 13.05 -4.00 8.58
CA THR A 198 13.46 -4.90 9.68
C THR A 198 14.79 -4.48 10.32
N GLN A 199 15.70 -3.88 9.54
CA GLN A 199 17.01 -3.42 10.02
C GLN A 199 16.95 -2.07 10.74
N ASP A 200 16.05 -1.17 10.32
CA ASP A 200 15.78 0.10 10.99
C ASP A 200 15.02 -0.16 12.30
N GLY A 201 15.75 -0.60 13.33
CA GLY A 201 15.23 -0.97 14.65
C GLY A 201 14.47 0.12 15.41
N THR A 202 14.37 1.33 14.85
CA THR A 202 13.54 2.40 15.41
C THR A 202 12.05 2.19 15.09
N GLN A 203 11.68 1.56 13.97
CA GLN A 203 10.27 1.36 13.50
C GLN A 203 9.37 2.62 13.54
N GLU A 204 9.88 3.79 13.92
CA GLU A 204 9.13 5.01 14.27
C GLU A 204 8.60 5.74 13.03
N PHE A 205 9.17 5.47 11.86
CA PHE A 205 8.96 6.29 10.66
C PHE A 205 8.20 5.58 9.54
N TYR A 206 7.91 4.29 9.68
CA TYR A 206 7.07 3.57 8.72
C TYR A 206 5.65 3.46 9.23
N ASP A 207 4.71 3.80 8.36
CA ASP A 207 3.31 3.48 8.61
C ASP A 207 3.17 1.94 8.56
N GLU A 208 2.78 1.33 9.67
CA GLU A 208 2.56 -0.12 9.78
C GLU A 208 1.57 -0.62 8.72
N GLN A 209 0.62 0.22 8.28
CA GLN A 209 -0.29 -0.11 7.19
C GLN A 209 0.43 -0.23 5.84
N CYS A 210 1.45 0.59 5.58
CA CYS A 210 2.27 0.50 4.38
C CYS A 210 3.12 -0.78 4.38
N VAL A 211 3.60 -1.24 5.53
CA VAL A 211 4.31 -2.53 5.67
C VAL A 211 3.39 -3.69 5.32
N VAL A 212 2.15 -3.67 5.82
CA VAL A 212 1.12 -4.64 5.45
C VAL A 212 0.87 -4.64 3.94
N MET A 213 0.70 -3.47 3.33
CA MET A 213 0.52 -3.35 1.87
C MET A 213 1.70 -3.93 1.09
N MET A 214 2.94 -3.70 1.52
CA MET A 214 4.12 -4.28 0.88
C MET A 214 4.13 -5.81 0.97
N LEU A 215 3.77 -6.37 2.13
CA LEU A 215 3.67 -7.83 2.32
C LEU A 215 2.55 -8.42 1.45
N GLU A 216 1.40 -7.75 1.38
CA GLU A 216 0.29 -8.15 0.49
C GLU A 216 0.71 -8.11 -0.99
N CYS A 217 1.42 -7.06 -1.41
CA CYS A 217 1.94 -6.95 -2.76
C CYS A 217 2.91 -8.09 -3.09
N LEU A 218 3.86 -8.35 -2.19
CA LEU A 218 4.81 -9.44 -2.38
C LEU A 218 4.11 -10.80 -2.44
N ASN A 219 3.16 -11.04 -1.53
CA ASN A 219 2.35 -12.26 -1.52
C ASN A 219 1.59 -12.45 -2.85
N SER A 220 0.96 -11.38 -3.34
CA SER A 220 0.22 -11.37 -4.60
C SER A 220 1.13 -11.69 -5.80
N LEU A 221 2.36 -11.16 -5.84
CA LEU A 221 3.34 -11.45 -6.89
C LEU A 221 3.82 -12.90 -6.91
N ILE A 222 3.85 -13.57 -5.75
CA ILE A 222 4.38 -14.94 -5.67
C ILE A 222 3.31 -16.04 -5.67
N GLN A 223 2.05 -15.72 -5.35
CA GLN A 223 1.00 -16.70 -5.07
C GLN A 223 0.85 -17.75 -6.19
N ASP A 224 0.76 -17.28 -7.44
CA ASP A 224 0.42 -18.13 -8.59
C ASP A 224 1.64 -18.50 -9.46
N SER A 225 2.86 -18.13 -9.06
CA SER A 225 4.06 -18.35 -9.87
C SER A 225 5.20 -18.99 -9.08
N ASP A 226 5.58 -20.21 -9.47
CA ASP A 226 6.73 -20.90 -8.86
C ASP A 226 8.06 -20.22 -9.18
N SER A 227 8.20 -19.61 -10.37
CA SER A 227 9.39 -18.83 -10.70
C SER A 227 9.51 -17.59 -9.82
N ALA A 228 8.39 -16.93 -9.50
CA ALA A 228 8.36 -15.79 -8.58
C ALA A 228 8.75 -16.21 -7.15
N LYS A 229 8.27 -17.38 -6.67
CA LYS A 229 8.70 -17.93 -5.38
C LYS A 229 10.21 -18.18 -5.35
N VAL A 230 10.76 -18.81 -6.39
CA VAL A 230 12.20 -19.06 -6.51
C VAL A 230 12.99 -17.75 -6.53
N GLN A 231 12.54 -16.74 -7.25
CA GLN A 231 13.15 -15.41 -7.23
C GLN A 231 13.13 -14.77 -5.84
N ALA A 232 11.98 -14.81 -5.14
CA ALA A 232 11.87 -14.29 -3.78
C ALA A 232 12.83 -15.01 -2.82
N MET A 233 12.97 -16.33 -2.93
CA MET A 233 13.93 -17.12 -2.16
C MET A 233 15.38 -16.75 -2.50
N ALA A 234 15.69 -16.51 -3.78
CA ALA A 234 17.02 -16.06 -4.22
C ALA A 234 17.37 -14.63 -3.76
N TYR A 235 16.36 -13.84 -3.39
CA TYR A 235 16.51 -12.50 -2.81
C TYR A 235 16.36 -12.50 -1.28
N ASP A 236 16.60 -13.65 -0.63
CA ASP A 236 16.65 -13.81 0.83
C ASP A 236 15.36 -13.44 1.57
N VAL A 237 14.19 -13.79 1.01
CA VAL A 237 12.88 -13.60 1.68
C VAL A 237 12.83 -14.18 3.11
N PHE A 238 13.62 -15.20 3.40
CA PHE A 238 13.70 -15.82 4.73
C PHE A 238 14.22 -14.88 5.82
N LEU A 239 14.96 -13.82 5.47
CA LEU A 239 15.38 -12.78 6.42
C LEU A 239 14.19 -11.96 6.97
N LEU A 240 13.00 -12.09 6.39
CA LEU A 240 11.78 -11.49 6.92
C LEU A 240 11.13 -12.31 8.05
N ILE A 241 11.76 -13.41 8.51
CA ILE A 241 11.24 -14.27 9.58
C ILE A 241 10.92 -13.48 10.86
N ASP A 242 11.70 -12.45 11.18
CA ASP A 242 11.52 -11.60 12.36
C ASP A 242 10.15 -10.88 12.37
N LEU A 243 9.54 -10.66 11.19
CA LEU A 243 8.20 -10.08 11.09
C LEU A 243 7.11 -11.00 11.68
N LEU A 244 7.38 -12.30 11.85
CA LEU A 244 6.46 -13.23 12.54
C LEU A 244 6.37 -12.94 14.05
N SER A 245 7.37 -12.29 14.63
CA SER A 245 7.35 -11.86 16.03
C SER A 245 6.93 -10.40 16.20
N HIS A 246 6.48 -9.74 15.13
CA HIS A 246 6.11 -8.33 15.18
C HIS A 246 4.93 -8.04 16.13
N ARG A 247 4.99 -6.92 16.86
CA ARG A 247 3.96 -6.48 17.83
C ARG A 247 2.58 -6.32 17.21
N ASN A 248 2.53 -5.80 15.98
CA ASN A 248 1.28 -5.64 15.23
C ASN A 248 0.89 -6.96 14.55
N TYR A 249 -0.23 -7.53 14.99
CA TYR A 249 -0.77 -8.79 14.47
C TYR A 249 -1.08 -8.74 12.97
N LYS A 250 -1.36 -7.57 12.36
CA LYS A 250 -1.60 -7.45 10.92
C LYS A 250 -0.34 -7.71 10.11
N ILE A 251 0.79 -7.13 10.54
CA ILE A 251 2.11 -7.38 9.93
C ILE A 251 2.48 -8.85 10.11
N LYS A 252 2.36 -9.37 11.33
CA LYS A 252 2.58 -10.79 11.65
C LYS A 252 1.79 -11.73 10.75
N ASN A 253 0.47 -11.51 10.61
CA ASN A 253 -0.37 -12.34 9.75
C ASN A 253 0.00 -12.22 8.27
N SER A 254 0.35 -11.02 7.81
CA SER A 254 0.71 -10.81 6.40
C SER A 254 2.05 -11.48 6.07
N ALA A 255 3.02 -11.41 6.98
CA ALA A 255 4.28 -12.15 6.88
C ALA A 255 4.06 -13.66 6.92
N ALA A 256 3.19 -14.14 7.80
CA ALA A 256 2.85 -15.56 7.87
C ALA A 256 2.16 -16.07 6.59
N LYS A 257 1.26 -15.28 5.99
CA LYS A 257 0.66 -15.58 4.67
C LYS A 257 1.72 -15.66 3.59
N LEU A 258 2.65 -14.71 3.54
CA LEU A 258 3.80 -14.76 2.62
C LEU A 258 4.57 -16.07 2.75
N PHE A 259 4.92 -16.47 3.97
CA PHE A 259 5.62 -17.74 4.20
C PHE A 259 4.77 -18.96 3.86
N SER A 260 3.44 -18.89 4.03
CA SER A 260 2.55 -19.96 3.59
C SER A 260 2.63 -20.20 2.08
N GLU A 261 2.78 -19.14 1.28
CA GLU A 261 2.98 -19.25 -0.17
C GLU A 261 4.37 -19.82 -0.53
N ILE A 262 5.41 -19.39 0.19
CA ILE A 262 6.78 -19.93 0.01
C ILE A 262 6.83 -21.43 0.36
N PHE A 263 6.18 -21.86 1.43
CA PHE A 263 6.13 -23.27 1.85
C PHE A 263 5.30 -24.17 0.95
N LYS A 264 4.55 -23.63 -0.03
CA LYS A 264 3.97 -24.48 -1.08
C LYS A 264 5.04 -25.08 -1.99
N HIS A 265 6.15 -24.35 -2.20
CA HIS A 265 7.28 -24.80 -3.02
C HIS A 265 8.24 -25.70 -2.24
N GLU A 266 8.88 -26.67 -2.91
CA GLU A 266 9.77 -27.65 -2.26
C GLU A 266 10.98 -27.01 -1.57
N ILE A 267 11.64 -26.04 -2.23
CA ILE A 267 12.75 -25.29 -1.65
C ILE A 267 12.33 -24.56 -0.36
N GLY A 268 11.13 -23.96 -0.36
CA GLY A 268 10.60 -23.28 0.82
C GLY A 268 10.37 -24.25 1.99
N LYS A 269 9.84 -25.45 1.70
CA LYS A 269 9.69 -26.51 2.71
C LYS A 269 11.05 -26.92 3.28
N LEU A 270 12.07 -27.12 2.45
CA LEU A 270 13.41 -27.48 2.92
C LEU A 270 14.06 -26.35 3.71
N ALA A 271 13.84 -25.08 3.34
CA ALA A 271 14.36 -23.93 4.07
C ALA A 271 13.85 -23.88 5.51
N SER A 272 12.65 -24.41 5.79
CA SER A 272 12.14 -24.51 7.16
C SER A 272 12.95 -25.42 8.09
N TYR A 273 13.89 -26.20 7.56
CA TYR A 273 14.87 -26.94 8.36
C TYR A 273 15.99 -26.03 8.88
N HIS A 274 16.38 -25.03 8.10
CA HIS A 274 17.52 -24.14 8.40
C HIS A 274 17.12 -22.92 9.21
N TRP A 275 15.84 -22.58 9.20
CA TRP A 275 15.29 -21.41 9.88
C TRP A 275 14.26 -21.86 10.92
N PRO A 276 14.21 -21.24 12.12
CA PRO A 276 13.35 -21.65 13.23
C PRO A 276 11.88 -21.27 13.04
N PHE A 277 11.31 -21.48 11.84
CA PHE A 277 9.95 -21.04 11.51
C PHE A 277 8.89 -21.59 12.45
N LEU A 278 9.02 -22.84 12.89
CA LEU A 278 8.02 -23.44 13.76
C LEU A 278 7.91 -22.70 15.10
N GLU A 279 9.06 -22.34 15.70
CA GLU A 279 9.13 -21.58 16.96
C GLU A 279 8.50 -20.20 16.81
N TYR A 280 8.85 -19.46 15.75
CA TYR A 280 8.26 -18.14 15.48
C TYR A 280 6.73 -18.21 15.23
N LEU A 281 6.25 -19.28 14.60
CA LEU A 281 4.83 -19.47 14.35
C LEU A 281 4.06 -19.87 15.63
N THR A 282 4.68 -20.64 16.52
CA THR A 282 4.06 -21.06 17.81
C THR A 282 4.03 -19.93 18.82
N ASP A 283 5.14 -19.21 18.99
CA ASP A 283 5.26 -18.12 19.98
C ASP A 283 4.32 -16.95 19.66
N GLY A 284 3.93 -16.83 18.39
CA GLY A 284 3.07 -15.77 17.90
C GLY A 284 1.58 -15.94 18.19
N PHE A 285 1.14 -17.07 18.75
CA PHE A 285 -0.29 -17.37 18.89
C PHE A 285 -1.01 -16.50 19.92
N ASN A 286 -2.21 -16.05 19.54
CA ASN A 286 -3.16 -15.41 20.43
C ASN A 286 -4.36 -16.33 20.67
N ILE A 287 -4.39 -16.96 21.84
CA ILE A 287 -5.44 -17.93 22.21
C ILE A 287 -6.81 -17.24 22.38
N GLU A 288 -6.82 -16.07 23.02
CA GLU A 288 -8.06 -15.32 23.28
C GLU A 288 -8.79 -14.86 22.01
N LYS A 289 -8.03 -14.60 20.94
CA LYS A 289 -8.55 -14.09 19.66
C LYS A 289 -7.99 -14.91 18.50
N PRO A 290 -8.50 -16.14 18.27
CA PRO A 290 -7.99 -17.04 17.24
C PRO A 290 -7.98 -16.45 15.82
N LYS A 291 -8.89 -15.53 15.50
CA LYS A 291 -8.91 -14.79 14.21
C LYS A 291 -7.61 -14.03 13.93
N ARG A 292 -6.89 -13.63 14.97
CA ARG A 292 -5.58 -12.97 14.83
C ARG A 292 -4.45 -13.94 14.47
N ASN A 293 -4.73 -15.24 14.39
CA ASN A 293 -3.74 -16.26 14.06
C ASN A 293 -3.93 -16.86 12.66
N ILE A 294 -4.89 -16.38 11.87
CA ILE A 294 -5.24 -17.02 10.57
C ILE A 294 -4.01 -17.18 9.68
N GLY A 295 -3.18 -16.14 9.52
CA GLY A 295 -1.96 -16.24 8.72
C GLY A 295 -0.95 -17.24 9.27
N LEU A 296 -0.79 -17.29 10.60
CA LEU A 296 0.10 -18.24 11.28
C LEU A 296 -0.37 -19.68 11.05
N LEU A 297 -1.67 -19.94 11.23
CA LEU A 297 -2.29 -21.25 11.02
C LEU A 297 -2.19 -21.72 9.57
N MET A 298 -2.41 -20.82 8.60
CA MET A 298 -2.22 -21.10 7.18
C MET A 298 -0.77 -21.49 6.87
N SER A 299 0.19 -20.80 7.47
CA SER A 299 1.61 -21.11 7.33
C SER A 299 1.97 -22.46 7.95
N LEU A 300 1.50 -22.73 9.16
CA LEU A 300 1.72 -23.98 9.90
C LEU A 300 1.22 -25.20 9.14
N ARG A 301 0.08 -25.09 8.44
CA ARG A 301 -0.44 -26.15 7.57
C ARG A 301 0.63 -26.63 6.58
N PHE A 302 1.37 -25.73 5.95
CA PHE A 302 2.40 -26.10 4.97
C PHE A 302 3.74 -26.41 5.64
N ALA A 303 4.09 -25.69 6.70
CA ALA A 303 5.30 -25.91 7.46
C ALA A 303 5.35 -27.30 8.14
N THR A 304 4.20 -27.88 8.51
CA THR A 304 4.14 -29.21 9.16
C THR A 304 4.12 -30.40 8.20
N VAL A 305 4.19 -30.17 6.89
CA VAL A 305 4.25 -31.26 5.89
C VAL A 305 5.56 -32.05 5.98
N PRO A 306 6.76 -31.43 6.08
CA PRO A 306 8.01 -32.16 6.20
C PRO A 306 8.15 -32.91 7.53
N ALA A 307 8.78 -34.08 7.49
CA ALA A 307 8.91 -34.97 8.65
C ALA A 307 9.66 -34.34 9.84
N PHE A 308 10.68 -33.52 9.60
CA PHE A 308 11.47 -32.89 10.66
C PHE A 308 10.65 -31.87 11.45
N ASN A 309 9.78 -31.08 10.80
CA ASN A 309 8.90 -30.14 11.50
C ASN A 309 7.81 -30.85 12.30
N ARG A 310 7.35 -32.02 11.84
CA ARG A 310 6.44 -32.85 12.65
C ARG A 310 7.11 -33.34 13.92
N LYS A 311 8.38 -33.74 13.83
CA LYS A 311 9.17 -34.11 15.01
C LYS A 311 9.36 -32.92 15.94
N LEU A 312 9.71 -31.75 15.39
CA LEU A 312 9.89 -30.52 16.17
C LEU A 312 8.59 -30.07 16.85
N ALA A 313 7.44 -30.24 16.17
CA ALA A 313 6.12 -29.95 16.75
C ALA A 313 5.86 -30.75 18.04
N MET A 314 6.39 -31.97 18.16
CA MET A 314 6.25 -32.79 19.38
C MET A 314 7.03 -32.24 20.57
N SER A 315 8.12 -31.50 20.32
CA SER A 315 8.90 -30.83 21.37
C SER A 315 8.37 -29.45 21.73
N THR A 316 7.27 -29.00 21.12
CA THR A 316 6.64 -27.70 21.37
C THR A 316 5.24 -27.86 21.97
N GLU A 317 4.68 -26.80 22.53
CA GLU A 317 3.29 -26.74 23.02
C GLU A 317 2.25 -26.60 21.89
N LEU A 318 2.66 -26.76 20.62
CA LEU A 318 1.81 -26.57 19.45
C LEU A 318 0.53 -27.43 19.49
N ILE A 319 0.62 -28.71 19.89
CA ILE A 319 -0.56 -29.58 19.91
C ILE A 319 -1.59 -29.06 20.89
N ASP A 320 -1.16 -28.66 22.10
CA ASP A 320 -2.05 -28.15 23.14
C ASP A 320 -2.73 -26.86 22.69
N TYR A 321 -1.97 -25.93 22.10
CA TYR A 321 -2.54 -24.69 21.52
C TYR A 321 -3.56 -24.97 20.42
N LEU A 322 -3.27 -25.90 19.50
CA LEU A 322 -4.20 -26.24 18.42
C LEU A 322 -5.50 -26.85 18.97
N VAL A 323 -5.41 -27.71 19.99
CA VAL A 323 -6.58 -28.30 20.65
C VAL A 323 -7.40 -27.23 21.35
N GLU A 324 -6.77 -26.28 22.04
CA GLU A 324 -7.45 -25.15 22.68
C GLU A 324 -8.12 -24.20 21.67
N ILE A 325 -7.51 -23.99 20.50
CA ILE A 325 -8.14 -23.21 19.42
C ILE A 325 -9.41 -23.91 18.93
N VAL A 326 -9.39 -25.24 18.76
CA VAL A 326 -10.55 -26.01 18.29
C VAL A 326 -11.72 -25.93 19.27
N THR A 327 -11.45 -25.90 20.58
CA THR A 327 -12.52 -25.79 21.60
C THR A 327 -13.04 -24.36 21.79
N SER A 328 -12.22 -23.35 21.47
CA SER A 328 -12.54 -21.93 21.69
C SER A 328 -13.17 -21.22 20.50
N THR A 329 -13.14 -21.81 19.29
CA THR A 329 -13.64 -21.17 18.07
C THR A 329 -14.65 -22.00 17.30
N THR A 330 -15.53 -21.33 16.57
CA THR A 330 -16.49 -21.96 15.63
C THR A 330 -16.23 -21.53 14.18
N GLU A 331 -15.15 -20.77 13.95
CA GLU A 331 -14.83 -20.19 12.65
C GLU A 331 -14.24 -21.25 11.70
N PRO A 332 -14.88 -21.50 10.55
CA PRO A 332 -14.57 -22.64 9.71
C PRO A 332 -13.16 -22.60 9.10
N GLU A 333 -12.70 -21.42 8.69
CA GLU A 333 -11.37 -21.23 8.09
C GLU A 333 -10.24 -21.56 9.06
N ILE A 334 -10.42 -21.19 10.34
CA ILE A 334 -9.48 -21.50 11.41
C ILE A 334 -9.50 -22.99 11.69
N LEU A 335 -10.69 -23.56 11.91
CA LEU A 335 -10.85 -24.98 12.19
C LEU A 335 -10.29 -25.85 11.06
N LEU A 336 -10.44 -25.44 9.80
CA LEU A 336 -9.88 -26.14 8.65
C LEU A 336 -8.35 -26.16 8.71
N SER A 337 -7.72 -25.01 8.95
CA SER A 337 -6.27 -24.88 9.02
C SER A 337 -5.69 -25.68 10.20
N VAL A 338 -6.36 -25.63 11.36
CA VAL A 338 -5.97 -26.42 12.53
C VAL A 338 -6.12 -27.92 12.25
N THR A 339 -7.26 -28.36 11.70
CA THR A 339 -7.50 -29.77 11.38
C THR A 339 -6.44 -30.33 10.43
N GLN A 340 -6.07 -29.56 9.42
CA GLN A 340 -5.02 -29.96 8.47
C GLN A 340 -3.64 -30.02 9.11
N THR A 341 -3.33 -29.08 10.00
CA THR A 341 -2.08 -29.09 10.76
C THR A 341 -2.01 -30.30 11.71
N LEU A 342 -3.08 -30.59 12.45
CA LEU A 342 -3.20 -31.78 13.29
C LEU A 342 -3.11 -33.07 12.46
N THR A 343 -3.69 -33.09 11.26
CA THR A 343 -3.61 -34.25 10.35
C THR A 343 -2.17 -34.50 9.94
N ASN A 344 -1.42 -33.45 9.57
CA ASN A 344 -0.02 -33.57 9.25
C ASN A 344 0.78 -34.12 10.43
N ILE A 345 0.55 -33.61 11.65
CA ILE A 345 1.21 -34.10 12.87
C ILE A 345 0.85 -35.57 13.15
N ALA A 346 -0.39 -35.98 12.95
CA ALA A 346 -0.86 -37.37 13.15
C ALA A 346 -0.23 -38.39 12.17
N GLU A 347 0.34 -37.94 11.06
CA GLU A 347 1.13 -38.81 10.18
C GLU A 347 2.48 -39.22 10.82
N TYR A 348 2.96 -38.50 11.85
CA TYR A 348 4.12 -38.91 12.65
C TYR A 348 3.70 -39.86 13.78
N PRO A 349 4.38 -41.00 14.03
CA PRO A 349 3.93 -42.01 15.00
C PRO A 349 3.70 -41.49 16.43
N GLU A 350 4.60 -40.64 16.95
CA GLU A 350 4.44 -40.04 18.28
C GLU A 350 3.29 -39.04 18.31
N GLY A 351 3.14 -38.23 17.26
CA GLY A 351 2.02 -37.30 17.10
C GLY A 351 0.68 -38.03 17.06
N ARG A 352 0.62 -39.18 16.37
CA ARG A 352 -0.56 -40.05 16.33
C ARG A 352 -0.94 -40.54 17.73
N LYS A 353 0.04 -40.98 18.52
CA LYS A 353 -0.17 -41.47 19.88
C LYS A 353 -0.76 -40.37 20.77
N THR A 354 -0.14 -39.18 20.77
CA THR A 354 -0.62 -38.02 21.54
C THR A 354 -2.03 -37.61 21.12
N LEU A 355 -2.32 -37.55 19.81
CA LEU A 355 -3.63 -37.15 19.32
C LEU A 355 -4.71 -38.21 19.54
N ARG A 356 -4.36 -39.49 19.66
CA ARG A 356 -5.31 -40.56 19.99
C ARG A 356 -5.89 -40.39 21.39
N ASP A 357 -5.07 -39.96 22.34
CA ASP A 357 -5.49 -39.69 23.71
C ASP A 357 -6.45 -38.48 23.80
N ILE A 358 -6.30 -37.52 22.88
CA ILE A 358 -7.09 -36.27 22.82
C ILE A 358 -8.30 -36.38 21.87
N GLY A 359 -8.27 -37.31 20.91
CA GLY A 359 -9.24 -37.48 19.83
C GLY A 359 -10.71 -37.41 20.23
N PRO A 360 -11.17 -38.06 21.32
CA PRO A 360 -12.55 -37.96 21.77
C PRO A 360 -13.02 -36.51 22.08
N LYS A 361 -12.12 -35.65 22.60
CA LYS A 361 -12.44 -34.23 22.89
C LYS A 361 -12.56 -33.39 21.62
N LEU A 362 -11.86 -33.77 20.55
CA LEU A 362 -11.90 -33.06 19.27
C LEU A 362 -13.21 -33.29 18.51
N ILE A 363 -13.79 -34.51 18.59
CA ILE A 363 -15.04 -34.88 17.89
C ILE A 363 -16.19 -33.93 18.25
N PHE A 364 -16.34 -33.62 19.54
CA PHE A 364 -17.46 -32.79 20.02
C PHE A 364 -17.28 -31.29 19.75
N SER A 365 -16.08 -30.86 19.38
CA SER A 365 -15.73 -29.45 19.22
C SER A 365 -15.93 -28.94 17.78
N PHE A 366 -16.03 -29.82 16.78
CA PHE A 366 -16.22 -29.40 15.38
C PHE A 366 -17.69 -29.16 15.02
N PRO A 367 -18.06 -27.96 14.53
CA PRO A 367 -19.42 -27.66 14.12
C PRO A 367 -19.82 -28.42 12.85
N SER A 368 -21.05 -28.94 12.84
CA SER A 368 -21.55 -29.91 11.86
C SER A 368 -22.12 -29.31 10.56
N ARG A 369 -21.85 -28.05 10.22
CA ARG A 369 -22.54 -27.38 9.09
C ARG A 369 -21.77 -27.37 7.77
N GLU A 370 -20.43 -27.33 7.78
CA GLU A 370 -19.64 -27.25 6.54
C GLU A 370 -19.11 -28.59 6.05
N GLU A 371 -19.34 -28.90 4.77
CA GLU A 371 -18.94 -30.17 4.17
C GLU A 371 -17.41 -30.32 4.04
N ASN A 372 -16.71 -29.24 3.66
CA ASN A 372 -15.26 -29.26 3.53
C ASN A 372 -14.57 -29.53 4.87
N LEU A 373 -15.03 -28.90 5.95
CA LEU A 373 -14.51 -29.14 7.29
C LEU A 373 -14.77 -30.58 7.73
N LYS A 374 -15.99 -31.10 7.54
CA LYS A 374 -16.34 -32.50 7.84
C LYS A 374 -15.38 -33.49 7.18
N ARG A 375 -15.09 -33.31 5.88
CA ARG A 375 -14.18 -34.19 5.15
C ARG A 375 -12.78 -34.18 5.76
N ASN A 376 -12.24 -33.00 6.11
CA ASN A 376 -10.91 -32.91 6.74
C ASN A 376 -10.89 -33.52 8.15
N VAL A 377 -11.98 -33.37 8.91
CA VAL A 377 -12.12 -33.96 10.25
C VAL A 377 -12.17 -35.49 10.16
N ILE A 378 -12.88 -36.05 9.18
CA ILE A 378 -12.88 -37.51 8.92
C ILE A 378 -11.46 -38.00 8.62
N VAL A 379 -10.75 -37.31 7.72
CA VAL A 379 -9.36 -37.65 7.38
C VAL A 379 -8.45 -37.60 8.60
N LEU A 380 -8.60 -36.59 9.47
CA LEU A 380 -7.85 -36.51 10.73
C LEU A 380 -8.09 -37.75 11.60
N PHE A 381 -9.34 -38.16 11.79
CA PHE A 381 -9.67 -39.33 12.61
C PHE A 381 -9.18 -40.63 12.00
N ASP A 382 -9.31 -40.81 10.69
CA ASP A 382 -8.76 -41.96 9.99
C ASP A 382 -7.25 -42.03 10.18
N THR A 383 -6.54 -40.91 10.06
CA THR A 383 -5.09 -40.83 10.27
C THR A 383 -4.69 -41.12 11.74
N ILE A 384 -5.45 -40.63 12.72
CA ILE A 384 -5.20 -40.92 14.15
C ILE A 384 -5.37 -42.42 14.45
N ASN A 385 -6.33 -43.07 13.79
CA ASN A 385 -6.68 -44.47 14.03
C ASN A 385 -5.89 -45.47 13.17
N LYS A 386 -5.01 -45.00 12.26
CA LYS A 386 -4.09 -45.89 11.53
C LYS A 386 -3.28 -46.75 12.52
N PRO A 387 -3.08 -48.05 12.22
CA PRO A 387 -2.21 -48.91 13.01
C PRO A 387 -0.82 -48.28 13.11
N LEU A 388 -0.19 -48.41 14.29
CA LEU A 388 1.10 -47.79 14.59
C LEU A 388 2.22 -48.43 13.79
#